data_AF-A0A7S1I0F3-F1
#
_entry.id   AF-A0A7S1I0F3-F1
#
_cell.length_a   1.000
_cell.length_b   1.000
_cell.length_c   1.000
_cell.angle_alpha   90.00
_cell.angle_beta   90.00
_cell.angle_gamma   90.00
#
_symmetry.space_group_name_H-M   'P 1'
#
loop_
_entity.id
_entity.type
_entity.pdbx_description
1 polymer ?
#
loop_
_entity_poly.entity_id
_entity_poly.type
_entity_poly.pdbx_seq_one_letter_code
_entity_poly.pdbx_strand_id
1 'polypeptide(L)'
;PPERTHVLGGPVSPDWANEVQWDPLVLPCPIAGSGPLGDTAFFHAPTRTLLVTDAVAFIPRAPPAILDTAPLQQLSQRSTADPLPPDSPEARADGWAKAVLLVSYFFPLHEDIGEGPDFGAIVWSDGYMDDFEQIAERLIVPPVIRRLLTALDRKGVAD
;
A
#
# COMPACT_ATOMS: atom_id res chain seq x y z
N PRO A 1 -8.15 -7.43 -26.62
CA PRO A 1 -7.99 -7.74 -28.06
C PRO A 1 -6.53 -8.17 -28.35
N PRO A 2 -6.32 -9.33 -29.00
CA PRO A 2 -5.00 -9.89 -29.29
C PRO A 2 -4.09 -8.99 -30.16
N GLU A 3 -4.64 -8.01 -30.87
CA GLU A 3 -3.90 -7.09 -31.76
C GLU A 3 -3.14 -5.97 -31.03
N ARG A 4 -3.29 -5.80 -29.71
CA ARG A 4 -2.55 -4.76 -28.95
C ARG A 4 -1.26 -5.25 -28.30
N THR A 5 -1.03 -6.56 -28.27
CA THR A 5 0.18 -7.13 -27.67
C THR A 5 1.23 -7.31 -28.74
N HIS A 6 2.19 -6.38 -28.81
CA HIS A 6 3.37 -6.53 -29.65
C HIS A 6 4.45 -7.26 -28.85
N VAL A 7 4.71 -8.52 -29.19
CA VAL A 7 5.87 -9.25 -28.66
C VAL A 7 7.11 -8.75 -29.40
N LEU A 8 8.02 -8.11 -28.67
CA LEU A 8 9.30 -7.70 -29.23
C LEU A 8 10.25 -8.91 -29.21
N GLY A 9 10.62 -9.39 -30.41
CA GLY A 9 11.46 -10.58 -30.60
C GLY A 9 10.65 -11.85 -30.93
N GLY A 10 11.24 -12.74 -31.75
CA GLY A 10 10.70 -14.08 -32.00
C GLY A 10 10.83 -14.98 -30.76
N PRO A 11 10.62 -16.30 -30.85
CA PRO A 11 10.73 -17.25 -29.72
C PRO A 11 12.18 -17.46 -29.22
N VAL A 12 13.03 -16.44 -29.36
CA VAL A 12 14.45 -16.49 -29.00
C VAL A 12 14.57 -16.02 -27.55
N SER A 13 14.98 -16.95 -26.68
CA SER A 13 15.42 -16.59 -25.34
C SER A 13 16.64 -15.66 -25.48
N PRO A 14 16.65 -14.47 -24.85
CA PRO A 14 17.82 -13.60 -24.91
C PRO A 14 19.03 -14.29 -24.28
N ASP A 15 20.23 -13.95 -24.74
CA ASP A 15 21.49 -14.54 -24.26
C ASP A 15 21.64 -14.39 -22.73
N TRP A 16 21.07 -13.34 -22.16
CA TRP A 16 21.09 -13.02 -20.73
C TRP A 16 19.99 -13.70 -19.90
N ALA A 17 19.13 -14.56 -20.48
CA ALA A 17 17.97 -15.11 -19.79
C ALA A 17 18.30 -15.86 -18.48
N ASN A 18 19.51 -16.42 -18.36
CA ASN A 18 19.98 -17.12 -17.17
C ASN A 18 20.78 -16.23 -16.20
N GLU A 19 20.96 -14.94 -16.53
CA GLU A 19 21.73 -13.99 -15.72
C GLU A 19 20.90 -13.33 -14.61
N VAL A 20 19.56 -13.32 -14.76
CA VAL A 20 18.63 -12.77 -13.77
C VAL A 20 18.05 -13.90 -12.94
N GLN A 21 18.46 -13.97 -11.68
CA GLN A 21 17.89 -14.86 -10.67
C GLN A 21 16.76 -14.14 -9.93
N TRP A 22 15.90 -14.90 -9.26
CA TRP A 22 14.84 -14.33 -8.43
C TRP A 22 14.63 -15.16 -7.17
N ASP A 23 14.17 -14.51 -6.11
CA ASP A 23 13.82 -15.15 -4.83
C ASP A 23 12.53 -14.51 -4.30
N PRO A 24 11.49 -15.30 -3.96
CA PRO A 24 10.28 -14.74 -3.36
C PRO A 24 10.59 -14.17 -1.99
N LEU A 25 10.20 -12.91 -1.78
CA LEU A 25 10.32 -12.21 -0.52
C LEU A 25 8.96 -12.19 0.16
N VAL A 26 8.86 -12.79 1.34
CA VAL A 26 7.64 -12.70 2.17
C VAL A 26 7.96 -11.88 3.40
N LEU A 27 7.43 -10.66 3.45
CA LEU A 27 7.62 -9.74 4.56
C LEU A 27 6.38 -9.73 5.46
N PRO A 28 6.55 -9.64 6.79
CA PRO A 28 5.44 -9.32 7.66
C PRO A 28 4.92 -7.91 7.33
N CYS A 29 3.60 -7.75 7.22
CA CYS A 29 3.01 -6.42 7.16
C CYS A 29 2.93 -5.85 8.59
N PRO A 30 3.45 -4.64 8.85
CA PRO A 30 3.36 -4.06 10.18
C PRO A 30 1.93 -3.63 10.54
N ILE A 31 1.10 -3.30 9.54
CA ILE A 31 -0.27 -2.78 9.74
C ILE A 31 -1.22 -3.88 10.22
N ALA A 32 -2.02 -3.57 11.24
CA ALA A 32 -2.99 -4.50 11.79
C ALA A 32 -4.00 -4.99 10.73
N GLY A 33 -4.40 -6.25 10.80
CA GLY A 33 -5.37 -6.85 9.86
C GLY A 33 -4.85 -7.08 8.45
N SER A 34 -3.64 -6.64 8.14
CA SER A 34 -2.96 -6.95 6.87
C SER A 34 -2.23 -8.29 6.97
N GLY A 35 -2.37 -9.13 5.95
CA GLY A 35 -1.53 -10.33 5.83
C GLY A 35 -0.12 -10.00 5.35
N PRO A 36 0.77 -11.00 5.24
CA PRO A 36 2.15 -10.79 4.81
C PRO A 36 2.20 -10.22 3.39
N LEU A 37 3.16 -9.32 3.17
CA LEU A 37 3.45 -8.76 1.86
C LEU A 37 4.34 -9.75 1.10
N GLY A 38 3.85 -10.20 -0.06
CA GLY A 38 4.63 -11.02 -0.99
C GLY A 38 5.22 -10.12 -2.07
N ASP A 39 6.52 -10.25 -2.27
CA ASP A 39 7.29 -9.57 -3.31
C ASP A 39 8.30 -10.55 -3.93
N THR A 40 9.06 -10.14 -4.94
CA THR A 40 10.10 -10.94 -5.59
C THR A 40 11.34 -10.09 -5.82
N ALA A 41 12.44 -10.46 -5.18
CA ALA A 41 13.72 -9.82 -5.43
C ALA A 41 14.34 -10.38 -6.71
N PHE A 42 14.83 -9.52 -7.59
CA PHE A 42 15.52 -9.91 -8.82
C PHE A 42 17.02 -9.60 -8.71
N PHE A 43 17.89 -10.53 -9.08
CA PHE A 43 19.33 -10.38 -8.95
C PHE A 43 20.00 -10.59 -10.30
N HIS A 44 20.83 -9.65 -10.73
CA HIS A 44 21.71 -9.85 -11.87
C HIS A 44 23.00 -10.51 -11.37
N ALA A 45 23.09 -11.84 -11.51
CA ALA A 45 24.15 -12.66 -10.95
C ALA A 45 25.57 -12.27 -11.41
N PRO A 46 25.81 -11.93 -12.71
CA PRO A 46 27.14 -11.56 -13.17
C PRO A 46 27.71 -10.31 -12.50
N THR A 47 26.87 -9.29 -12.26
CA THR A 47 27.30 -8.02 -11.65
C THR A 47 27.09 -7.98 -10.14
N ARG A 48 26.44 -9.00 -9.56
CA ARG A 48 26.04 -9.04 -8.14
C ARG A 48 25.20 -7.84 -7.72
N THR A 49 24.25 -7.44 -8.56
CA THR A 49 23.36 -6.28 -8.31
C THR A 49 21.92 -6.71 -8.12
N LEU A 50 21.22 -6.09 -7.17
CA LEU A 50 19.78 -6.22 -6.96
C LEU A 50 19.03 -5.28 -7.92
N LEU A 51 18.09 -5.83 -8.71
CA LEU A 51 17.12 -5.07 -9.49
C LEU A 51 15.96 -4.70 -8.56
N VAL A 52 15.80 -3.40 -8.31
CA VAL A 52 14.66 -2.86 -7.58
C VAL A 52 13.64 -2.39 -8.61
N THR A 53 12.54 -3.12 -8.76
CA THR A 53 11.48 -2.82 -9.75
C THR A 53 10.43 -1.85 -9.23
N ASP A 54 10.44 -1.57 -7.93
CA ASP A 54 9.31 -0.95 -7.23
C ASP A 54 9.62 0.48 -6.82
N ALA A 55 8.60 1.33 -6.85
CA ALA A 55 8.70 2.68 -6.32
C ALA A 55 8.71 2.62 -4.78
N VAL A 56 9.88 2.82 -4.18
CA VAL A 56 10.00 3.03 -2.73
C VAL A 56 9.45 4.41 -2.36
N ALA A 57 8.58 4.46 -1.35
CA ALA A 57 8.00 5.69 -0.84
C ALA A 57 8.50 5.96 0.58
N PHE A 58 9.08 7.14 0.80
CA PHE A 58 9.33 7.61 2.16
C PHE A 58 8.07 8.27 2.69
N ILE A 59 7.63 7.86 3.88
CA ILE A 59 6.43 8.38 4.52
C ILE A 59 6.83 9.44 5.56
N PRO A 60 6.75 10.75 5.25
CA PRO A 60 7.00 11.77 6.25
C PRO A 60 5.85 11.80 7.27
N ARG A 61 6.17 12.21 8.51
CA ARG A 61 5.19 12.39 9.58
C ARG A 61 4.20 13.51 9.30
N ALA A 62 4.65 14.56 8.62
CA ALA A 62 3.83 15.69 8.21
C ALA A 62 3.61 15.67 6.69
N PRO A 63 2.48 16.19 6.18
CA PRO A 63 2.25 16.28 4.76
C PRO A 63 3.36 17.11 4.09
N PRO A 64 3.92 16.67 2.95
CA PRO A 64 4.90 17.43 2.20
C PRO A 64 4.38 18.83 1.83
N ALA A 65 5.23 19.85 1.88
CA ALA A 65 4.85 21.23 1.56
C ALA A 65 4.31 21.44 0.13
N ILE A 66 4.60 20.50 -0.78
CA ILE A 66 4.08 20.50 -2.16
C ILE A 66 2.63 20.02 -2.27
N LEU A 67 2.13 19.32 -1.25
CA LEU A 67 0.79 18.75 -1.26
C LEU A 67 -0.25 19.85 -0.98
N ASP A 68 -1.30 19.92 -1.79
CA ASP A 68 -2.48 20.70 -1.44
C ASP A 68 -3.10 20.09 -0.18
N THR A 69 -3.19 20.88 0.88
CA THR A 69 -3.65 20.41 2.17
C THR A 69 -5.17 20.47 2.34
N ALA A 70 -5.91 21.07 1.41
CA ALA A 70 -7.37 21.15 1.50
C ALA A 70 -8.06 19.76 1.52
N PRO A 71 -7.65 18.76 0.71
CA PRO A 71 -8.17 17.40 0.81
C PRO A 71 -7.87 16.73 2.16
N LEU A 72 -6.79 17.10 2.85
CA LEU A 72 -6.44 16.50 4.13
C LEU A 72 -7.45 16.87 5.22
N GLN A 73 -7.99 18.09 5.21
CA GLN A 73 -9.06 18.48 6.12
C GLN A 73 -10.31 17.59 5.94
N GLN A 74 -10.64 17.22 4.71
CA GLN A 74 -11.78 16.32 4.45
C GLN A 74 -11.48 14.91 4.97
N LEU A 75 -10.28 14.39 4.68
CA LEU A 75 -9.86 13.08 5.16
C LEU A 75 -9.74 13.00 6.68
N SER A 76 -9.61 14.13 7.38
CA SER A 76 -9.53 14.14 8.84
C SER A 76 -10.86 13.80 9.54
N GLN A 77 -11.97 13.72 8.81
CA GLN A 77 -13.25 13.30 9.37
C GLN A 77 -13.15 11.89 9.98
N ARG A 78 -13.86 11.65 11.09
CA ARG A 78 -14.00 10.29 11.62
C ARG A 78 -14.93 9.49 10.72
N SER A 79 -16.12 10.03 10.43
CA SER A 79 -17.03 9.52 9.42
C SER A 79 -17.18 10.53 8.28
N THR A 80 -17.23 10.05 7.03
CA THR A 80 -17.60 10.90 5.88
C THR A 80 -19.00 11.53 5.97
N ALA A 81 -19.84 11.06 6.89
CA ALA A 81 -21.13 11.67 7.22
C ALA A 81 -21.03 12.80 8.27
N ASP A 82 -19.89 12.92 8.97
CA ASP A 82 -19.69 13.93 10.00
C ASP A 82 -19.54 15.34 9.39
N PRO A 83 -19.88 16.40 10.14
CA PRO A 83 -19.54 17.76 9.74
C PRO A 83 -18.04 17.91 9.50
N LEU A 84 -17.65 18.72 8.50
CA LEU A 84 -16.25 19.01 8.21
C LEU A 84 -15.60 19.72 9.42
N PRO A 85 -14.48 19.22 9.97
CA PRO A 85 -13.75 19.89 11.05
C PRO A 85 -13.19 21.25 10.59
N PRO A 86 -12.88 22.18 11.50
CA PRO A 86 -12.13 23.40 11.15
C PRO A 86 -10.79 23.06 10.50
N ASP A 87 -10.35 23.86 9.52
CA ASP A 87 -9.01 23.71 8.97
C ASP A 87 -7.98 24.13 10.02
N SER A 88 -7.26 23.13 10.55
CA SER A 88 -6.17 23.32 11.49
C SER A 88 -4.98 22.42 11.12
N PRO A 89 -3.77 22.74 11.61
CA PRO A 89 -2.61 21.86 11.46
C PRO A 89 -2.86 20.44 11.97
N GLU A 90 -3.61 20.30 13.07
CA GLU A 90 -3.96 19.02 13.68
C GLU A 90 -4.90 18.22 12.77
N ALA A 91 -5.93 18.87 12.21
CA ALA A 91 -6.84 18.22 11.24
C ALA A 91 -6.08 17.76 9.99
N ARG A 92 -5.17 18.58 9.47
CA ARG A 92 -4.35 18.20 8.30
C ARG A 92 -3.39 17.06 8.60
N ALA A 93 -2.82 16.98 9.81
CA ALA A 93 -1.97 15.87 10.22
C ALA A 93 -2.77 14.56 10.37
N ASP A 94 -3.97 14.62 10.95
CA ASP A 94 -4.90 13.49 11.07
C ASP A 94 -5.32 12.96 9.68
N GLY A 95 -5.72 13.86 8.79
CA GLY A 95 -6.06 13.52 7.41
C GLY A 95 -4.87 13.00 6.61
N TRP A 96 -3.65 13.47 6.89
CA TRP A 96 -2.42 12.95 6.28
C TRP A 96 -2.17 11.49 6.67
N ALA A 97 -2.31 11.15 7.95
CA ALA A 97 -2.16 9.78 8.42
C ALA A 97 -3.14 8.83 7.70
N LYS A 98 -4.42 9.24 7.62
CA LYS A 98 -5.46 8.49 6.90
C LYS A 98 -5.18 8.38 5.40
N ALA A 99 -4.74 9.45 4.76
CA ALA A 99 -4.37 9.46 3.34
C ALA A 99 -3.23 8.47 3.04
N VAL A 100 -2.18 8.50 3.86
CA VAL A 100 -1.03 7.59 3.74
C VAL A 100 -1.47 6.14 3.86
N LEU A 101 -2.26 5.82 4.87
CA LEU A 101 -2.75 4.45 5.09
C LEU A 101 -3.63 3.98 3.92
N LEU A 102 -4.54 4.84 3.46
CA LEU A 102 -5.43 4.53 2.34
C LEU A 102 -4.66 4.27 1.05
N VAL A 103 -3.73 5.16 0.68
CA VAL A 103 -2.94 5.05 -0.57
C VAL A 103 -1.96 3.89 -0.50
N SER A 104 -1.40 3.61 0.68
CA SER A 104 -0.39 2.57 0.84
C SER A 104 -1.00 1.18 0.93
N TYR A 105 -2.17 1.02 1.54
CA TYR A 105 -2.73 -0.30 1.90
C TYR A 105 -4.11 -0.60 1.32
N PHE A 106 -4.82 0.38 0.72
CA PHE A 106 -6.17 0.23 0.15
C PHE A 106 -7.17 -0.48 1.07
N PHE A 107 -7.99 0.29 1.80
CA PHE A 107 -8.86 -0.19 2.89
C PHE A 107 -8.06 -0.73 4.10
N PRO A 108 -7.28 0.12 4.80
CA PRO A 108 -6.66 -0.25 6.08
C PRO A 108 -7.72 -0.79 7.06
N LEU A 109 -7.32 -1.67 7.99
CA LEU A 109 -8.26 -2.35 8.91
C LEU A 109 -9.17 -1.37 9.67
N HIS A 110 -8.66 -0.19 9.97
CA HIS A 110 -9.38 0.82 10.71
C HIS A 110 -10.33 1.67 9.85
N GLU A 111 -10.56 1.31 8.59
CA GLU A 111 -11.54 1.93 7.70
C GLU A 111 -12.73 0.97 7.50
N ASP A 112 -13.87 1.32 8.09
CA ASP A 112 -15.10 0.52 8.05
C ASP A 112 -16.22 1.21 7.24
N ILE A 113 -17.21 0.43 6.82
CA ILE A 113 -18.44 0.96 6.23
C ILE A 113 -19.45 1.13 7.36
N GLY A 114 -19.96 2.36 7.52
CA GLY A 114 -20.99 2.70 8.49
C GLY A 114 -22.24 1.84 8.33
N GLU A 115 -22.94 1.61 9.43
CA GLU A 115 -24.18 0.83 9.48
C GLU A 115 -25.38 1.71 9.87
N GLY A 116 -26.60 1.21 9.62
CA GLY A 116 -27.82 1.88 10.03
C GLY A 116 -28.03 3.23 9.32
N PRO A 117 -28.23 4.34 10.05
CA PRO A 117 -28.49 5.66 9.45
C PRO A 117 -27.33 6.20 8.62
N ASP A 118 -26.10 5.72 8.86
CA ASP A 118 -24.89 6.14 8.16
C ASP A 118 -24.40 5.08 7.16
N PHE A 119 -25.31 4.21 6.67
CA PHE A 119 -24.96 3.17 5.73
C PHE A 119 -24.28 3.72 4.47
N GLY A 120 -23.08 3.22 4.19
CA GLY A 120 -22.26 3.64 3.05
C GLY A 120 -21.29 4.79 3.36
N ALA A 121 -21.35 5.39 4.55
CA ALA A 121 -20.29 6.28 5.02
C ALA A 121 -19.02 5.48 5.32
N ILE A 122 -17.86 6.02 4.98
CA ILE A 122 -16.59 5.51 5.48
C ILE A 122 -16.35 6.05 6.89
N VAL A 123 -16.05 5.15 7.84
CA VAL A 123 -15.84 5.47 9.25
C VAL A 123 -14.49 4.93 9.72
N TRP A 124 -13.67 5.78 10.31
CA TRP A 124 -12.39 5.41 10.91
C TRP A 124 -12.58 4.94 12.35
N SER A 125 -12.12 3.72 12.66
CA SER A 125 -12.08 3.17 14.01
C SER A 125 -10.81 3.58 14.76
N ASP A 126 -10.83 3.44 16.09
CA ASP A 126 -9.66 3.76 16.91
C ASP A 126 -8.51 2.78 16.59
N GLY A 127 -7.26 3.26 16.65
CA GLY A 127 -6.05 2.45 16.36
C GLY A 127 -5.37 2.77 15.03
N TYR A 128 -6.03 3.46 14.10
CA TYR A 128 -5.42 3.84 12.82
C TYR A 128 -4.14 4.69 12.97
N MET A 129 -4.04 5.50 14.03
CA MET A 129 -2.83 6.26 14.31
C MET A 129 -1.66 5.37 14.73
N ASP A 130 -1.92 4.29 15.46
CA ASP A 130 -0.87 3.34 15.81
C ASP A 130 -0.31 2.69 14.54
N ASP A 131 -1.19 2.33 13.60
CA ASP A 131 -0.82 1.84 12.26
C ASP A 131 0.02 2.84 11.47
N PHE A 132 -0.34 4.14 11.49
CA PHE A 132 0.47 5.19 10.88
C PHE A 132 1.86 5.30 11.50
N GLU A 133 1.98 5.22 12.83
CA GLU A 133 3.27 5.27 13.52
C GLU A 133 4.21 4.11 13.14
N GLN A 134 3.67 2.97 12.72
CA GLN A 134 4.49 1.85 12.28
C GLN A 134 5.22 2.11 10.96
N ILE A 135 4.71 3.02 10.14
CA ILE A 135 5.23 3.33 8.80
C ILE A 135 5.78 4.76 8.68
N ALA A 136 5.44 5.65 9.60
CA ALA A 136 5.94 7.02 9.61
C ALA A 136 7.48 7.06 9.76
N GLU A 137 8.10 7.99 9.03
CA GLU A 137 9.56 8.18 8.95
C GLU A 137 10.32 6.95 8.44
N ARG A 138 9.67 6.13 7.60
CA ARG A 138 10.27 4.94 7.00
C ARG A 138 10.14 4.94 5.48
N LEU A 139 11.08 4.24 4.85
CA LEU A 139 10.98 3.86 3.45
C LEU A 139 10.20 2.55 3.36
N ILE A 140 9.08 2.56 2.66
CA ILE A 140 8.24 1.38 2.44
C ILE A 140 8.07 1.12 0.94
N VAL A 141 7.76 -0.12 0.60
CA VAL A 141 7.17 -0.48 -0.68
C VAL A 141 5.66 -0.53 -0.45
N PRO A 142 4.89 0.49 -0.86
CA PRO A 142 3.45 0.50 -0.65
C PRO A 142 2.81 -0.58 -1.53
N PRO A 143 2.10 -1.57 -0.96
CA PRO A 143 1.39 -2.57 -1.73
C PRO A 143 0.17 -1.93 -2.40
N VAL A 144 0.37 -1.28 -3.55
CA VAL A 144 -0.72 -0.82 -4.41
C VAL A 144 -1.37 -2.07 -5.02
N ILE A 145 -2.34 -2.68 -4.32
CA ILE A 145 -3.49 -3.49 -4.78
C ILE A 145 -3.92 -4.53 -3.72
N ARG A 146 -5.20 -4.47 -3.30
CA ARG A 146 -5.92 -5.56 -2.61
C ARG A 146 -6.23 -6.71 -3.59
N ARG A 147 -5.24 -7.54 -3.91
CA ARG A 147 -5.49 -8.91 -4.39
C ARG A 147 -4.50 -9.84 -3.71
N LEU A 148 -4.96 -10.47 -2.63
CA LEU A 148 -4.48 -11.71 -1.99
C LEU A 148 -4.40 -11.66 -0.44
N LEU A 149 -4.86 -10.60 0.23
CA LEU A 149 -4.88 -10.58 1.71
C LEU A 149 -6.05 -11.35 2.36
N THR A 150 -7.02 -11.82 1.59
CA THR A 150 -8.07 -12.74 2.05
C THR A 150 -8.11 -13.96 1.15
N ALA A 151 -7.20 -14.91 1.38
CA ALA A 151 -7.34 -16.37 1.21
C ALA A 151 -5.95 -17.03 1.14
N LEU A 152 -5.21 -17.04 2.25
CA LEU A 152 -4.28 -18.13 2.52
C LEU A 152 -4.74 -18.79 3.82
N ASP A 153 -5.86 -19.49 3.74
CA ASP A 153 -6.07 -20.62 4.63
C ASP A 153 -4.89 -21.57 4.37
N ARG A 154 -4.04 -21.79 5.37
CA ARG A 154 -2.83 -22.62 5.30
C ARG A 154 -3.11 -24.11 5.03
N LYS A 155 -4.34 -24.49 4.70
CA LYS A 155 -4.73 -25.87 4.42
C LYS A 155 -4.69 -26.14 2.92
N GLY A 156 -3.53 -26.56 2.43
CA GLY A 156 -3.46 -27.28 1.16
C GLY A 156 -2.27 -26.97 0.27
N VAL A 157 -1.04 -27.15 0.76
CA VAL A 157 0.05 -27.60 -0.09
C VAL A 157 0.69 -28.77 0.65
N ALA A 158 0.16 -29.97 0.38
CA ALA A 158 0.87 -31.21 0.63
C ALA A 158 1.78 -31.47 -0.58
N ASP A 159 2.92 -32.09 -0.29
CA ASP A 159 4.07 -32.38 -1.18
C ASP A 159 3.72 -32.92 -2.59
#